data_AF-A0A9N7LSE9-F1
#
_entry.id   AF-A0A9N7LSE9-F1
#
_cell.length_a   1.000
_cell.length_b   1.000
_cell.length_c   1.000
_cell.angle_alpha   90.00
_cell.angle_beta   90.00
_cell.angle_gamma   90.00
#
_symmetry.space_group_name_H-M   'P 1'
#
loop_
_entity.id
_entity.type
_entity.pdbx_description
1 polymer ?
#
loop_
_entity_poly.entity_id
_entity_poly.type
_entity_poly.pdbx_seq_one_letter_code
_entity_poly.pdbx_strand_id
1 'polypeptide(L)'
;MTSDMGDRDYPQMAAARGRIEPAPRRVRGYLGHELVFDTTQARYVWEVPYYPAYYVPLADVRAEFLRDENHAQRVQLGASHLYSVVGSGAGLRRC
;
A
#
# COMPACT_ATOMS: atom_id res chain seq x y z
N MET A 1 -10.90 47.40 -3.69
CA MET A 1 -10.83 46.54 -2.49
C MET A 1 -10.45 45.15 -2.95
N THR A 2 -9.15 44.91 -2.96
CA THR A 2 -8.50 43.65 -3.30
C THR A 2 -8.61 42.70 -2.11
N SER A 3 -9.41 41.64 -2.22
CA SER A 3 -9.22 40.47 -1.35
C SER A 3 -8.19 39.57 -2.00
N ASP A 4 -7.02 39.59 -1.39
CA ASP A 4 -5.93 38.64 -1.50
C ASP A 4 -6.46 37.19 -1.62
N MET A 5 -6.30 36.59 -2.79
CA MET A 5 -6.49 35.16 -3.05
C MET A 5 -5.29 34.43 -2.45
N GLY A 6 -5.24 34.44 -1.11
CA GLY A 6 -4.16 33.93 -0.30
C GLY A 6 -3.56 32.66 -0.87
N ASP A 7 -2.25 32.76 -1.08
CA ASP A 7 -1.29 31.76 -1.46
C ASP A 7 -1.71 30.35 -0.99
N ARG A 8 -2.17 29.52 -1.93
CA ARG A 8 -2.37 28.10 -1.66
C ARG A 8 -1.00 27.42 -1.77
N ASP A 9 -0.13 27.68 -0.80
CA ASP A 9 1.20 27.06 -0.68
C ASP A 9 1.13 25.53 -0.50
N TYR A 10 -0.07 25.00 -0.24
CA TYR A 10 -0.31 23.57 -0.02
C TYR A 10 -1.18 22.94 -1.11
N PRO A 11 -0.82 21.71 -1.55
CA PRO A 11 -1.58 20.99 -2.55
C PRO A 11 -3.01 20.75 -2.08
N GLN A 12 -3.94 20.96 -3.00
CA GLN A 12 -5.35 20.68 -2.76
C GLN A 12 -5.61 19.17 -2.68
N MET A 13 -6.77 18.79 -2.13
CA MET A 13 -7.21 17.41 -2.13
C MET A 13 -7.23 16.85 -3.56
N ALA A 14 -6.48 15.78 -3.81
CA ALA A 14 -6.37 15.14 -5.11
C ALA A 14 -7.60 14.29 -5.45
N ALA A 15 -8.24 13.69 -4.44
CA ALA A 15 -9.46 12.93 -4.60
C ALA A 15 -10.28 12.86 -3.30
N ALA A 16 -11.55 12.50 -3.43
CA ALA A 16 -12.38 12.12 -2.30
C ALA A 16 -11.83 10.85 -1.63
N ARG A 17 -11.92 10.80 -0.30
CA ARG A 17 -11.63 9.59 0.48
C ARG A 17 -12.51 8.44 -0.01
N GLY A 18 -11.92 7.24 -0.11
CA GLY A 18 -12.63 6.03 -0.54
C GLY A 18 -12.75 5.89 -2.05
N ARG A 19 -12.23 6.84 -2.85
CA ARG A 19 -12.05 6.63 -4.29
C ARG A 19 -11.15 5.42 -4.52
N ILE A 20 -11.53 4.59 -5.48
CA ILE A 20 -10.76 3.42 -5.93
C ILE A 20 -10.63 3.47 -7.44
N GLU A 21 -9.42 3.29 -7.95
CA GLU A 21 -9.13 3.29 -9.39
C GLU A 21 -8.17 2.14 -9.75
N PRO A 22 -8.22 1.59 -10.98
CA PRO A 22 -7.20 0.66 -11.46
C PRO A 22 -5.81 1.34 -11.51
N ALA A 23 -4.78 0.64 -11.05
CA ALA A 23 -3.40 1.06 -11.30
C ALA A 23 -2.99 0.62 -12.71
N PRO A 24 -2.64 1.55 -13.62
CA PRO A 24 -2.32 1.20 -15.02
C PRO A 24 -0.92 0.61 -15.19
N ARG A 25 -0.19 0.37 -14.09
CA ARG A 25 1.20 -0.06 -14.09
C ARG A 25 1.34 -1.39 -13.35
N ARG A 26 2.32 -2.20 -13.76
CA ARG A 26 2.76 -3.38 -13.01
C ARG A 26 3.42 -2.95 -11.70
N VAL A 27 2.98 -3.51 -10.59
CA VAL A 27 3.50 -3.23 -9.24
C VAL A 27 4.21 -4.47 -8.71
N ARG A 28 5.44 -4.29 -8.24
CA ARG A 28 6.27 -5.35 -7.67
C ARG A 28 6.73 -4.95 -6.28
N GLY A 29 6.54 -5.84 -5.32
CA GLY A 29 7.03 -5.69 -3.95
C GLY A 29 8.14 -6.67 -3.67
N TYR A 30 9.20 -6.18 -3.03
CA TYR A 30 10.38 -6.97 -2.68
C TYR A 30 10.67 -6.87 -1.19
N LEU A 31 11.15 -7.96 -0.61
CA LEU A 31 11.80 -7.98 0.68
C LEU A 31 13.29 -8.30 0.44
N GLY A 32 14.14 -7.28 0.50
CA GLY A 32 15.51 -7.40 0.00
C GLY A 32 15.53 -7.72 -1.49
N HIS A 33 16.04 -8.91 -1.85
CA HIS A 33 16.10 -9.43 -3.22
C HIS A 33 15.00 -10.47 -3.52
N GLU A 34 14.17 -10.81 -2.53
CA GLU A 34 13.08 -11.76 -2.69
C GLU A 34 11.83 -11.04 -3.19
N LEU A 35 11.30 -11.46 -4.35
CA LEU A 35 10.04 -10.95 -4.89
C LEU A 35 8.86 -11.49 -4.07
N VAL A 36 8.13 -10.61 -3.40
CA VAL A 36 6.98 -10.97 -2.53
C VAL A 36 5.67 -10.99 -3.32
N PHE A 37 5.47 -10.01 -4.21
CA PHE A 37 4.30 -9.97 -5.09
C PHE A 37 4.64 -9.30 -6.41
N ASP A 38 3.89 -9.66 -7.45
CA ASP A 38 3.99 -9.07 -8.77
C ASP A 38 2.62 -9.06 -9.45
N THR A 39 2.06 -7.88 -9.66
CA THR A 39 0.67 -7.74 -10.11
C THR A 39 0.50 -6.67 -11.17
N THR A 40 -0.42 -6.90 -12.10
CA THR A 40 -0.98 -5.89 -13.01
C THR A 40 -2.39 -5.49 -12.63
N GLN A 41 -2.92 -6.02 -11.52
CA GLN A 41 -4.29 -5.85 -11.03
C GLN A 41 -4.35 -5.01 -9.75
N ALA A 42 -3.29 -4.27 -9.43
CA ALA A 42 -3.27 -3.36 -8.29
C ALA A 42 -4.34 -2.26 -8.44
N ARG A 43 -4.79 -1.74 -7.29
CA ARG A 43 -5.71 -0.60 -7.20
C ARG A 43 -5.07 0.56 -6.46
N TYR A 44 -5.36 1.77 -6.93
CA TYR A 44 -5.18 2.98 -6.14
C TYR A 44 -6.36 3.15 -5.22
N VAL A 45 -6.10 3.31 -3.92
CA VAL A 45 -7.13 3.56 -2.90
C VAL A 45 -6.78 4.82 -2.14
N TRP A 46 -7.68 5.80 -2.13
CA TRP A 46 -7.48 7.05 -1.40
C TRP A 46 -8.00 6.93 0.03
N GLU A 47 -7.18 6.39 0.92
CA GLU A 47 -7.47 6.38 2.37
C GLU A 47 -7.37 7.79 2.98
N VAL A 48 -6.54 8.64 2.36
CA VAL A 48 -6.40 10.07 2.63
C VAL A 48 -6.51 10.83 1.30
N PRO A 49 -6.93 12.10 1.31
CA PRO A 49 -7.29 12.80 0.08
C PRO A 49 -6.10 13.24 -0.78
N TYR A 50 -4.87 13.16 -0.27
CA TYR A 50 -3.68 13.73 -0.94
C TYR A 50 -2.95 12.73 -1.83
N TYR A 51 -2.90 11.45 -1.45
CA TYR A 51 -2.17 10.41 -2.18
C TYR A 51 -2.82 9.03 -2.01
N PRO A 52 -2.81 8.19 -3.06
CA PRO A 52 -3.35 6.84 -2.98
C PRO A 52 -2.35 5.87 -2.34
N ALA A 53 -2.89 4.86 -1.64
CA ALA A 53 -2.18 3.63 -1.31
C ALA A 53 -2.35 2.60 -2.43
N TYR A 54 -1.39 1.70 -2.57
CA TYR A 54 -1.50 0.53 -3.46
C TYR A 54 -2.15 -0.63 -2.71
N TYR A 55 -3.30 -1.08 -3.21
CA TYR A 55 -3.91 -2.33 -2.78
C TYR A 55 -3.55 -3.43 -3.78
N VAL A 56 -2.92 -4.48 -3.28
CA VAL A 56 -2.46 -5.64 -4.05
C VAL A 56 -3.41 -6.80 -3.79
N PRO A 57 -3.93 -7.47 -4.83
CA PRO A 57 -4.73 -8.68 -4.66
C PRO A 57 -3.93 -9.76 -3.92
N LEU A 58 -4.52 -10.37 -2.88
CA LEU A 58 -3.84 -11.40 -2.10
C LEU A 58 -3.42 -12.60 -2.96
N ALA A 59 -4.15 -12.91 -4.04
CA ALA A 59 -3.82 -13.98 -4.97
C ALA A 59 -2.47 -13.78 -5.69
N ASP A 60 -2.01 -12.54 -5.80
CA ASP A 60 -0.73 -12.19 -6.44
C ASP A 60 0.42 -12.10 -5.41
N VAL A 61 0.12 -12.31 -4.12
CA VAL A 61 1.10 -12.31 -3.03
C VAL A 61 1.54 -13.74 -2.73
N ARG A 62 2.85 -13.96 -2.70
CA ARG A 62 3.45 -15.25 -2.38
C ARG A 62 3.27 -15.58 -0.90
N ALA A 63 2.43 -16.59 -0.62
CA ALA A 63 2.01 -16.96 0.73
C ALA A 63 3.17 -17.40 1.64
N GLU A 64 4.29 -17.87 1.08
CA GLU A 64 5.47 -18.26 1.86
C GLU A 64 6.08 -17.11 2.66
N PHE A 65 5.88 -15.86 2.23
CA PHE A 65 6.34 -14.67 2.94
C PHE A 65 5.32 -14.16 3.96
N LEU A 66 4.08 -14.64 3.95
CA LEU A 66 3.04 -14.14 4.85
C LEU A 66 2.98 -14.98 6.13
N ARG A 67 3.06 -14.30 7.26
CA ARG A 67 2.74 -14.86 8.58
C ARG A 67 1.54 -14.12 9.13
N ASP A 68 0.46 -14.86 9.33
CA ASP A 68 -0.70 -14.33 10.02
C ASP A 68 -0.34 -14.18 11.49
N GLU A 69 -0.40 -12.95 12.00
CA GLU A 69 -0.21 -12.67 13.42
C GLU A 69 -1.51 -12.86 14.22
N ASN A 70 -2.60 -13.23 13.54
CA ASN A 70 -3.94 -13.39 14.08
C ASN A 70 -4.39 -12.14 14.86
N HIS A 71 -3.98 -10.98 14.35
CA HIS A 71 -4.30 -9.69 14.92
C HIS A 71 -5.36 -9.01 14.06
N ALA A 72 -6.63 -9.35 14.34
CA ALA A 72 -7.75 -8.70 13.71
C ALA A 72 -7.82 -7.23 14.17
N GLN A 73 -7.74 -6.31 13.21
CA GLN A 73 -7.92 -4.89 13.46
C GLN A 73 -9.18 -4.39 12.80
N ARG A 74 -9.90 -3.52 13.51
CA ARG A 74 -10.98 -2.73 12.91
C ARG A 74 -10.39 -1.40 12.47
N VAL A 75 -10.09 -1.30 11.18
CA VAL A 75 -9.61 -0.07 10.57
C VAL A 75 -10.77 0.70 9.97
N GLN A 76 -10.51 1.95 9.58
CA GLN A 76 -11.53 2.84 9.06
C GLN A 76 -12.15 2.39 7.72
N LEU A 77 -11.56 1.39 7.07
CA LEU A 77 -12.01 0.79 5.81
C LEU A 77 -12.67 -0.60 6.00
N GLY A 78 -12.91 -1.02 7.25
CA GLY A 78 -13.51 -2.30 7.58
C GLY A 78 -12.62 -3.19 8.45
N ALA A 79 -12.99 -4.45 8.59
CA ALA A 79 -12.15 -5.44 9.25
C ALA A 79 -10.94 -5.75 8.37
N SER A 80 -9.75 -5.75 8.95
CA SER A 80 -8.49 -6.12 8.29
C SER A 80 -7.71 -7.11 9.15
N HIS A 81 -7.02 -8.03 8.51
CA HIS A 81 -6.05 -8.92 9.16
C HIS A 81 -4.66 -8.39 8.85
N LEU A 82 -3.85 -8.22 9.90
CA LEU A 82 -2.46 -7.82 9.74
C LEU A 82 -1.61 -9.07 9.49
N TYR A 83 -0.81 -9.02 8.43
CA TYR A 83 0.18 -10.06 8.12
C TYR A 83 1.57 -9.46 8.25
N SER A 84 2.46 -10.21 8.90
CA SER A 84 3.89 -9.93 8.85
C SER A 84 4.50 -10.52 7.57
N VAL A 85 5.39 -9.77 6.94
CA VAL A 85 6.18 -10.24 5.79
C VAL A 85 7.52 -10.75 6.31
N VAL A 86 7.76 -12.05 6.22
CA VAL A 86 9.00 -12.70 6.69
C VAL A 86 9.85 -13.16 5.53
N GLY A 87 11.11 -12.74 5.50
CA GLY A 87 12.09 -13.21 4.52
C GLY A 87 12.81 -14.45 5.01
N SER A 88 13.52 -15.10 4.10
CA SER A 88 14.52 -16.11 4.49
C SER A 88 15.57 -15.39 5.34
N GLY A 89 15.51 -15.55 6.67
CA GLY A 89 16.40 -14.90 7.61
C GLY A 89 17.84 -14.96 7.10
N ALA A 90 18.48 -13.79 7.04
CA ALA A 90 19.82 -13.59 6.48
C ALA A 90 20.69 -14.83 6.70
N GLY A 91 20.93 -15.57 5.61
CA GLY A 91 21.95 -16.60 5.59
C GLY A 91 23.24 -15.92 6.06
N LEU A 92 23.69 -16.34 7.24
CA LEU A 92 24.95 -15.98 7.86
C LEU A 92 26.03 -15.92 6.79
N ARG A 93 26.42 -14.71 6.36
CA ARG A 93 27.65 -14.51 5.61
C ARG A 93 28.78 -14.71 6.62
N ARG A 94 29.25 -15.95 6.74
CA ARG A 94 30.57 -16.21 7.32
C ARG A 94 31.59 -15.65 6.33
N CYS A 95 32.27 -14.59 6.76
CA CYS A 95 33.57 -14.21 6.23
C CYS A 95 34.60 -15.29 6.61
#